data_AF-A0A9X2WZA1-F1
#
_entry.id   AF-A0A9X2WZA1-F1
#
_cell.length_a   1.000
_cell.length_b   1.000
_cell.length_c   1.000
_cell.angle_alpha   90.00
_cell.angle_beta   90.00
_cell.angle_gamma   90.00
#
_symmetry.space_group_name_H-M   'P 1'
#
loop_
_entity.id
_entity.type
_entity.pdbx_description
1 polymer ?
#
loop_
_entity_poly.entity_id
_entity_poly.type
_entity_poly.pdbx_seq_one_letter_code
_entity_poly.pdbx_strand_id
1 'polypeptide(L)'
;MTLKHDTPPTQGGVKSIYRANRSIIHWTILGIMVMTALLCWLLLGKDTLLGAYYYALYSGRALLQPAATMVQTHWQGVIYTSTLGEQAHNPVLADMFTLFTTWFAIIFGACTTLGLIFMATDPRFRVKGKPLSILNRTLVSVGLLLAFYSTLTTVWQPSYPPVLTTFATKHLVTQIPLTSTPKQTAFRCDGRTHCSQMNSRAEAVYFINHCPNTKMDGDNNGIPCENDSRW
;
A
#
# COMPACT_ATOMS: atom_id res chain seq x y z
N MET A 1 65.24 -21.46 15.09
CA MET A 1 63.86 -20.98 14.86
C MET A 1 63.15 -22.01 13.99
N THR A 2 62.32 -22.85 14.59
CA THR A 2 61.51 -23.84 13.86
C THR A 2 60.30 -23.13 13.23
N LEU A 3 60.30 -23.01 11.91
CA LEU A 3 59.16 -22.58 11.11
C LEU A 3 58.01 -23.57 11.34
N LYS A 4 56.98 -23.13 12.07
CA LYS A 4 55.75 -23.89 12.26
C LYS A 4 54.98 -23.83 10.94
N HIS A 5 54.99 -24.94 10.22
CA HIS A 5 54.20 -25.10 8.99
C HIS A 5 52.73 -25.17 9.39
N ASP A 6 51.97 -24.10 9.15
CA ASP A 6 50.52 -24.12 9.30
C ASP A 6 49.95 -25.06 8.24
N THR A 7 49.47 -26.23 8.68
CA THR A 7 48.74 -27.17 7.81
C THR A 7 47.45 -26.53 7.31
N PRO A 8 47.15 -26.61 5.99
CA PRO A 8 45.95 -26.01 5.43
C PRO A 8 44.68 -26.64 6.04
N PRO A 9 43.61 -25.86 6.26
CA PRO A 9 42.36 -26.39 6.80
C PRO A 9 41.79 -27.44 5.84
N THR A 10 41.43 -28.60 6.40
CA THR A 10 40.86 -29.72 5.66
C THR A 10 39.61 -29.28 4.88
N GLN A 11 39.53 -29.60 3.59
CA GLN A 11 38.41 -29.20 2.70
C GLN A 11 37.01 -29.57 3.24
N GLY A 12 36.91 -30.57 4.11
CA GLY A 12 35.67 -30.95 4.80
C GLY A 12 35.16 -29.91 5.80
N GLY A 13 36.07 -29.21 6.50
CA GLY A 13 35.71 -28.18 7.48
C GLY A 13 35.12 -26.93 6.83
N VAL A 14 35.69 -26.50 5.70
CA VAL A 14 35.26 -25.31 4.95
C VAL A 14 33.82 -25.46 4.42
N LYS A 15 33.47 -26.63 3.87
CA LYS A 15 32.10 -26.92 3.41
C LYS A 15 31.08 -26.95 4.56
N SER A 16 31.48 -27.41 5.75
CA SER A 16 30.57 -27.45 6.92
C SER A 16 30.30 -26.05 7.50
N ILE A 17 31.31 -25.18 7.56
CA ILE A 17 31.18 -23.80 8.04
C ILE A 17 30.31 -22.98 7.08
N TYR A 18 30.50 -23.14 5.77
CA TYR A 18 29.67 -22.47 4.77
C TYR A 18 28.20 -22.91 4.85
N ARG A 19 27.95 -24.21 5.09
CA ARG A 19 26.58 -24.75 5.23
C ARG A 19 25.91 -24.26 6.52
N ALA A 20 26.64 -24.18 7.63
CA ALA A 20 26.15 -23.62 8.90
C ALA A 20 25.84 -22.11 8.77
N ASN A 21 26.71 -21.34 8.10
CA ASN A 21 26.50 -19.91 7.87
C ASN A 21 25.32 -19.64 6.94
N ARG A 22 25.09 -20.47 5.91
CA ARG A 22 23.92 -20.32 5.03
C ARG A 22 22.62 -20.49 5.81
N SER A 23 22.53 -21.50 6.67
CA SER A 23 21.32 -21.75 7.45
C SER A 23 21.00 -20.56 8.36
N ILE A 24 22.00 -20.03 9.07
CA ILE A 24 21.77 -18.91 9.99
C ILE A 24 21.36 -17.64 9.23
N ILE A 25 21.98 -17.33 8.09
CA ILE A 25 21.58 -16.20 7.25
C ILE A 25 20.11 -16.32 6.81
N HIS A 26 19.70 -17.51 6.36
CA HIS A 26 18.32 -17.77 5.96
C HIS A 26 17.34 -17.53 7.12
N TRP A 27 17.63 -18.03 8.33
CA TRP A 27 16.78 -17.84 9.50
C TRP A 27 16.73 -16.38 9.97
N THR A 28 17.84 -15.64 9.88
CA THR A 28 17.86 -14.21 10.21
C THR A 28 16.98 -13.41 9.25
N ILE A 29 17.09 -13.66 7.94
CA ILE A 29 16.25 -12.99 6.93
C ILE A 29 14.78 -13.34 7.15
N LEU A 30 14.45 -14.62 7.37
CA LEU A 30 13.08 -15.04 7.67
C LEU A 30 12.55 -14.37 8.94
N GLY A 31 13.37 -14.27 9.99
CA GLY A 31 13.04 -13.58 11.23
C GLY A 31 12.73 -12.10 11.02
N ILE A 32 13.54 -11.39 10.21
CA ILE A 32 13.29 -9.98 9.86
C ILE A 32 11.95 -9.83 9.14
N MET A 33 11.66 -10.70 8.16
CA MET A 33 10.41 -10.63 7.38
C MET A 33 9.18 -10.90 8.26
N VAL A 34 9.22 -11.94 9.08
CA VAL A 34 8.11 -12.31 9.97
C VAL A 34 7.88 -11.26 11.06
N MET A 35 8.95 -10.74 11.68
CA MET A 35 8.82 -9.66 12.67
C MET A 35 8.30 -8.37 12.06
N THR A 36 8.77 -8.00 10.87
CA THR A 36 8.26 -6.82 10.16
C THR A 36 6.77 -6.95 9.88
N ALA A 37 6.33 -8.10 9.36
CA ALA A 37 4.92 -8.35 9.07
C ALA A 37 4.05 -8.32 10.35
N LEU A 38 4.51 -8.93 11.44
CA LEU A 38 3.81 -8.90 12.73
C LEU A 38 3.71 -7.50 13.32
N LEU A 39 4.80 -6.73 13.30
CA LEU A 39 4.81 -5.36 13.78
C LEU A 39 3.92 -4.46 12.92
N CYS A 40 3.94 -4.62 11.59
CA CYS A 40 3.00 -3.92 10.72
C CYS A 40 1.55 -4.27 11.04
N TRP A 41 1.25 -5.55 11.28
CA TRP A 41 -0.11 -5.99 11.63
C TRP A 41 -0.57 -5.48 13.01
N LEU A 42 0.33 -5.39 13.98
CA LEU A 42 0.03 -4.90 15.33
C LEU A 42 -0.08 -3.38 15.42
N LEU A 43 0.77 -2.66 14.69
CA LEU A 43 0.92 -1.21 14.82
C LEU A 43 0.07 -0.43 13.82
N LEU A 44 -0.28 -1.01 12.66
CA LEU A 44 -1.15 -0.35 11.69
C LEU A 44 -2.60 -0.79 11.89
N GLY A 45 -3.51 0.18 11.77
CA GLY A 45 -4.94 -0.09 11.78
C GLY A 45 -5.38 -0.93 10.58
N LYS A 46 -6.45 -1.71 10.78
CA LYS A 46 -7.09 -2.49 9.68
C LYS A 46 -7.48 -1.58 8.51
N ASP A 47 -7.97 -0.38 8.80
CA ASP A 47 -8.34 0.61 7.77
C ASP A 47 -7.12 1.08 6.98
N THR A 48 -5.97 1.31 7.63
CA THR A 48 -4.73 1.69 6.94
C THR A 48 -4.26 0.59 5.99
N LEU A 49 -4.30 -0.68 6.43
CA LEU A 49 -3.95 -1.83 5.60
C LEU A 49 -4.90 -1.99 4.41
N LEU A 50 -6.20 -1.85 4.65
CA LEU A 50 -7.22 -1.95 3.62
C LEU A 50 -7.12 -0.79 2.62
N GLY A 51 -6.82 0.42 3.09
CA GLY A 51 -6.64 1.62 2.26
C GLY A 51 -5.42 1.49 1.36
N ALA A 52 -4.30 1.05 1.92
CA ALA A 52 -3.09 0.78 1.17
C ALA A 52 -3.31 -0.31 0.10
N TYR A 53 -4.07 -1.36 0.43
CA TYR A 53 -4.45 -2.41 -0.52
C TYR A 53 -5.27 -1.86 -1.70
N TYR A 54 -6.34 -1.11 -1.42
CA TYR A 54 -7.18 -0.53 -2.47
C TYR A 54 -6.42 0.47 -3.34
N TYR A 55 -5.58 1.31 -2.72
CA TYR A 55 -4.73 2.23 -3.47
C TYR A 55 -3.83 1.47 -4.46
N ALA A 56 -3.07 0.49 -3.97
CA ALA A 56 -2.18 -0.31 -4.82
C ALA A 56 -2.94 -1.05 -5.94
N LEU A 57 -4.12 -1.58 -5.62
CA LEU A 57 -4.99 -2.26 -6.58
C LEU A 57 -5.45 -1.31 -7.69
N TYR A 58 -5.93 -0.12 -7.36
CA TYR A 58 -6.45 0.83 -8.34
C TYR A 58 -5.34 1.50 -9.14
N SER A 59 -4.22 1.87 -8.51
CA SER A 59 -3.05 2.37 -9.21
C SER A 59 -2.52 1.34 -10.22
N GLY A 60 -2.47 0.05 -9.85
CA GLY A 60 -2.07 -1.03 -10.76
C GLY A 60 -3.08 -1.23 -11.90
N ARG A 61 -4.38 -1.23 -11.60
CA ARG A 61 -5.44 -1.37 -12.63
C ARG A 61 -5.48 -0.18 -13.58
N ALA A 62 -5.19 1.04 -13.11
CA ALA A 62 -5.16 2.25 -13.94
C ALA A 62 -4.11 2.19 -15.06
N LEU A 63 -3.11 1.30 -14.96
CA LEU A 63 -2.12 1.07 -16.02
C LEU A 63 -2.65 0.19 -17.16
N LEU A 64 -3.68 -0.62 -16.90
CA LEU A 64 -4.17 -1.65 -17.82
C LEU A 64 -5.61 -1.38 -18.30
N GLN A 65 -6.39 -0.61 -17.55
CA GLN A 65 -7.82 -0.38 -17.79
C GLN A 65 -8.11 1.11 -17.99
N PRO A 66 -9.15 1.45 -18.78
CA PRO A 66 -9.55 2.84 -18.97
C PRO A 66 -10.08 3.45 -17.66
N ALA A 67 -9.83 4.75 -17.46
CA ALA A 67 -10.21 5.48 -16.26
C ALA A 67 -11.73 5.46 -15.95
N ALA A 68 -12.56 5.31 -16.98
CA ALA A 68 -14.03 5.23 -16.87
C ALA A 68 -14.54 3.88 -16.32
N THR A 69 -13.67 2.87 -16.14
CA THR A 69 -14.06 1.56 -15.62
C THR A 69 -14.66 1.70 -14.22
N MET A 70 -15.84 1.15 -13.98
CA MET A 70 -16.47 1.17 -12.66
C MET A 70 -15.78 0.21 -11.71
N VAL A 71 -15.52 0.67 -10.48
CA VAL A 71 -14.96 -0.13 -9.40
C VAL A 71 -15.76 0.05 -8.11
N GLN A 72 -15.80 -1.01 -7.32
CA GLN A 72 -16.44 -1.00 -6.01
C GLN A 72 -15.37 -1.14 -4.92
N THR A 73 -15.43 -0.25 -3.92
CA THR A 73 -14.64 -0.30 -2.68
C THR A 73 -15.55 -0.65 -1.52
N HIS A 74 -15.20 -1.71 -0.79
CA HIS A 74 -15.84 -2.00 0.50
C HIS A 74 -15.03 -1.35 1.62
N TRP A 75 -15.62 -0.39 2.32
CA TRP A 75 -14.96 0.39 3.37
C TRP A 75 -15.90 0.60 4.57
N GLN A 76 -15.45 0.22 5.77
CA GLN A 76 -16.22 0.37 7.01
C GLN A 76 -17.66 -0.21 6.94
N GLY A 77 -17.87 -1.26 6.15
CA GLY A 77 -19.18 -1.91 5.98
C GLY A 77 -20.08 -1.26 4.91
N VAL A 78 -19.60 -0.24 4.20
CA VAL A 78 -20.31 0.43 3.11
C VAL A 78 -19.62 0.12 1.78
N ILE A 79 -20.41 -0.10 0.73
CA ILE A 79 -19.92 -0.28 -0.63
C ILE A 79 -19.99 1.05 -1.37
N TYR A 80 -18.84 1.59 -1.76
CA TYR A 80 -18.75 2.79 -2.60
C TYR A 80 -18.51 2.36 -4.04
N THR A 81 -19.29 2.90 -4.98
CA THR A 81 -19.13 2.66 -6.42
C THR A 81 -18.67 3.95 -7.08
N SER A 82 -17.56 3.90 -7.80
CA SER A 82 -16.93 5.06 -8.45
C SER A 82 -16.09 4.61 -9.65
N THR A 83 -15.57 5.55 -10.43
CA THR A 83 -14.70 5.25 -11.57
C THR A 83 -13.28 4.91 -11.10
N LEU A 84 -12.56 4.10 -11.87
CA LEU A 84 -11.19 3.70 -11.59
C LEU A 84 -10.26 4.91 -11.53
N GLY A 85 -10.46 5.90 -12.41
CA GLY A 85 -9.70 7.15 -12.42
C GLY A 85 -9.89 7.98 -11.15
N GLU A 86 -11.13 8.08 -10.67
CA GLU A 86 -11.47 8.80 -9.44
C GLU A 86 -10.89 8.09 -8.20
N GLN A 87 -10.95 6.75 -8.15
CA GLN A 87 -10.35 6.00 -7.04
C GLN A 87 -8.82 5.99 -7.06
N ALA A 88 -8.19 5.98 -8.24
CA ALA A 88 -6.73 6.05 -8.36
C ALA A 88 -6.16 7.40 -7.87
N HIS A 89 -6.94 8.48 -7.97
CA HIS A 89 -6.58 9.82 -7.49
C HIS A 89 -7.22 10.16 -6.14
N ASN A 90 -7.78 9.18 -5.43
CA ASN A 90 -8.42 9.40 -4.14
C ASN A 90 -7.37 9.74 -3.07
N PRO A 91 -7.38 10.96 -2.49
CA PRO A 91 -6.36 11.38 -1.52
C PRO A 91 -6.41 10.55 -0.23
N VAL A 92 -7.57 10.05 0.18
CA VAL A 92 -7.70 9.23 1.40
C VAL A 92 -6.96 7.91 1.24
N LEU A 93 -7.14 7.23 0.10
CA LEU A 93 -6.45 5.97 -0.18
C LEU A 93 -4.93 6.18 -0.29
N ALA A 94 -4.52 7.30 -0.88
CA ALA A 94 -3.10 7.65 -0.99
C ALA A 94 -2.45 7.99 0.35
N ASP A 95 -3.15 8.71 1.23
CA ASP A 95 -2.68 9.01 2.58
C ASP A 95 -2.51 7.73 3.40
N MET A 96 -3.46 6.80 3.29
CA MET A 96 -3.36 5.48 3.94
C MET A 96 -2.19 4.65 3.38
N PHE A 97 -1.97 4.70 2.06
CA PHE A 97 -0.80 4.07 1.44
C PHE A 97 0.51 4.69 1.90
N THR A 98 0.59 6.02 1.98
CA THR A 98 1.76 6.75 2.46
C THR A 98 2.06 6.43 3.93
N LEU A 99 1.03 6.37 4.75
CA LEU A 99 1.15 5.96 6.14
C LEU A 99 1.68 4.52 6.24
N PHE A 100 1.11 3.60 5.45
CA PHE A 100 1.56 2.21 5.39
C PHE A 100 3.04 2.09 4.98
N THR A 101 3.44 2.73 3.87
CA THR A 101 4.82 2.62 3.36
C THR A 101 5.83 3.25 4.30
N THR A 102 5.48 4.36 4.94
CA THR A 102 6.34 5.03 5.93
C THR A 102 6.59 4.13 7.13
N TRP A 103 5.53 3.57 7.73
CA TRP A 103 5.69 2.69 8.88
C TRP A 103 6.37 1.37 8.52
N PHE A 104 6.03 0.78 7.37
CA PHE A 104 6.71 -0.40 6.86
C PHE A 104 8.23 -0.16 6.75
N ALA A 105 8.64 0.99 6.19
CA ALA A 105 10.05 1.33 6.05
C ALA A 105 10.76 1.48 7.40
N ILE A 106 10.13 2.17 8.36
CA ILE A 106 10.68 2.35 9.71
C ILE A 106 10.85 0.99 10.41
N ILE A 107 9.81 0.15 10.39
CA ILE A 107 9.80 -1.16 11.05
C ILE A 107 10.83 -2.09 10.39
N PHE A 108 10.79 -2.20 9.06
CA PHE A 108 11.73 -3.03 8.30
C PHE A 108 13.18 -2.60 8.55
N GLY A 109 13.42 -1.29 8.60
CA GLY A 109 14.74 -0.75 8.88
C GLY A 109 15.25 -1.05 10.29
N ALA A 110 14.37 -0.94 11.29
CA ALA A 110 14.66 -1.30 12.66
C ALA A 110 14.98 -2.81 12.79
N CYS A 111 14.13 -3.68 12.22
CA CYS A 111 14.35 -5.14 12.22
C CYS A 111 15.64 -5.53 11.51
N THR A 112 15.96 -4.90 10.38
CA THR A 112 17.21 -5.14 9.63
C THR A 112 18.43 -4.74 10.46
N THR A 113 18.39 -3.58 11.11
CA THR A 113 19.48 -3.12 11.99
C THR A 113 19.74 -4.10 13.13
N LEU A 114 18.68 -4.54 13.80
CA LEU A 114 18.78 -5.52 14.89
C LEU A 114 19.32 -6.87 14.40
N GLY A 115 18.86 -7.35 13.23
CA GLY A 115 19.35 -8.57 12.61
C GLY A 115 20.84 -8.50 12.25
N LEU A 116 21.31 -7.37 11.72
CA LEU A 116 22.72 -7.16 11.41
C LEU A 116 23.59 -7.07 12.66
N ILE A 117 23.12 -6.41 13.73
CA ILE A 117 23.81 -6.39 15.03
C ILE A 117 23.94 -7.81 15.57
N PHE A 118 22.86 -8.60 15.56
CA PHE A 118 22.88 -10.00 15.99
C PHE A 118 23.93 -10.82 15.21
N MET A 119 23.96 -10.68 13.88
CA MET A 119 24.95 -11.36 13.05
C MET A 119 26.39 -10.88 13.31
N ALA A 120 26.56 -9.61 13.69
CA ALA A 120 27.88 -9.04 13.96
C ALA A 120 28.44 -9.44 15.34
N THR A 121 27.57 -9.65 16.33
CA THR A 121 27.96 -10.05 17.69
C THR A 121 28.06 -11.56 17.85
N ASP A 122 27.38 -12.35 17.01
CA ASP A 122 27.41 -13.81 17.10
C ASP A 122 28.83 -14.35 16.76
N PRO A 123 29.46 -15.07 17.71
CA PRO A 123 30.82 -15.57 17.56
C PRO A 123 30.98 -16.58 16.41
N ARG A 124 29.89 -17.21 15.92
CA ARG A 124 29.91 -18.14 14.78
C ARG A 124 30.27 -17.46 13.46
N PHE A 125 30.08 -16.13 13.35
CA PHE A 125 30.43 -15.34 12.17
C PHE A 125 31.79 -14.63 12.26
N ARG A 126 32.59 -14.90 13.29
CA ARG A 126 33.97 -14.41 13.34
C ARG A 126 34.82 -15.13 12.27
N VAL A 127 34.99 -14.48 11.13
CA VAL A 127 36.02 -14.84 10.16
C VAL A 127 37.38 -14.65 10.84
N LYS A 128 38.25 -15.67 10.81
CA LYS A 128 39.65 -15.55 11.24
C LYS A 128 40.42 -14.70 10.23
N GLY A 129 40.33 -13.39 10.37
CA GLY A 129 40.96 -12.37 9.53
C GLY A 129 40.49 -11.01 10.03
N LYS A 130 41.42 -10.04 10.13
CA LYS A 130 41.27 -8.77 10.85
C LYS A 130 39.81 -8.26 10.89
N PRO A 131 39.23 -8.01 12.07
CA PRO A 131 37.82 -7.66 12.17
C PRO A 131 37.56 -6.38 11.37
N LEU A 132 36.68 -6.45 10.37
CA LEU A 132 36.10 -5.24 9.80
C LEU A 132 35.44 -4.49 10.98
N SER A 133 35.92 -3.28 11.26
CA SER A 133 35.60 -2.55 12.50
C SER A 133 34.08 -2.45 12.67
N ILE A 134 33.61 -2.57 13.91
CA ILE A 134 32.18 -2.48 14.26
C ILE A 134 31.57 -1.20 13.68
N LEU A 135 32.33 -0.11 13.68
CA LEU A 135 31.96 1.17 13.09
C LEU A 135 31.69 1.08 11.57
N ASN A 136 32.52 0.36 10.81
CA ASN A 136 32.32 0.20 9.37
C ASN A 136 31.06 -0.63 9.06
N ARG A 137 30.74 -1.61 9.90
CA ARG A 137 29.53 -2.44 9.75
C ARG A 137 28.26 -1.61 9.99
N THR A 138 28.25 -0.80 11.05
CA THR A 138 27.13 0.09 11.37
C THR A 138 26.96 1.19 10.31
N LEU A 139 28.05 1.72 9.78
CA LEU A 139 28.00 2.74 8.73
C LEU A 139 27.41 2.20 7.43
N VAL A 140 27.74 0.98 7.02
CA VAL A 140 27.17 0.35 5.82
C VAL A 140 25.68 0.06 6.02
N SER A 141 25.26 -0.44 7.18
CA SER A 141 23.85 -0.69 7.45
C SER A 141 23.02 0.60 7.48
N VAL A 142 23.53 1.65 8.14
CA VAL A 142 22.86 2.97 8.17
C VAL A 142 22.80 3.57 6.77
N GLY A 143 23.88 3.48 5.98
CA GLY A 143 23.90 3.94 4.59
C GLY A 143 22.87 3.24 3.71
N LEU A 144 22.72 1.92 3.83
CA LEU A 144 21.71 1.15 3.09
C LEU A 144 20.28 1.52 3.52
N LEU A 145 20.05 1.79 4.80
CA LEU A 145 18.74 2.24 5.31
C LEU A 145 18.39 3.64 4.84
N LEU A 146 19.34 4.57 4.87
CA LEU A 146 19.15 5.93 4.36
C LEU A 146 18.93 5.93 2.84
N ALA A 147 19.66 5.10 2.09
CA ALA A 147 19.45 4.94 0.65
C ALA A 147 18.07 4.34 0.35
N PHE A 148 17.66 3.31 1.08
CA PHE A 148 16.34 2.70 0.93
C PHE A 148 15.20 3.68 1.27
N TYR A 149 15.32 4.40 2.38
CA TYR A 149 14.38 5.47 2.76
C TYR A 149 14.31 6.58 1.71
N SER A 150 15.46 7.02 1.20
CA SER A 150 15.52 8.03 0.14
C SER A 150 14.89 7.54 -1.17
N THR A 151 15.08 6.27 -1.56
CA THR A 151 14.41 5.71 -2.74
C THR A 151 12.91 5.62 -2.54
N LEU A 152 12.43 5.31 -1.33
CA LEU A 152 11.00 5.27 -1.04
C LEU A 152 10.34 6.66 -1.11
N THR A 153 10.99 7.70 -0.57
CA THR A 153 10.43 9.07 -0.57
C THR A 153 10.49 9.73 -1.95
N THR A 154 11.48 9.39 -2.77
CA THR A 154 11.65 9.98 -4.12
C THR A 154 10.82 9.27 -5.18
N VAL A 155 10.58 7.96 -5.06
CA VAL A 155 9.76 7.19 -6.02
C VAL A 155 8.26 7.42 -5.82
N TRP A 156 7.83 7.87 -4.63
CA TRP A 156 6.42 8.06 -4.29
C TRP A 156 6.11 9.47 -3.76
N GLN A 157 6.64 10.53 -4.38
CA GLN A 157 5.90 11.78 -4.33
C GLN A 157 4.70 11.62 -5.25
N PRO A 158 3.46 11.53 -4.74
CA PRO A 158 2.32 11.67 -5.62
C PRO A 158 2.45 13.06 -6.25
N SER A 159 2.71 13.10 -7.55
CA SER A 159 2.66 14.32 -8.33
C SER A 159 1.21 14.75 -8.44
N TYR A 160 0.60 15.11 -7.30
CA TYR A 160 -0.59 15.91 -7.35
C TYR A 160 -0.12 17.26 -7.90
N PRO A 161 -0.69 17.77 -9.00
CA PRO A 161 -0.64 19.21 -9.20
C PRO A 161 -1.12 19.83 -7.88
N PRO A 162 -0.48 20.90 -7.36
CA PRO A 162 -1.01 21.58 -6.20
C PRO A 162 -2.44 22.01 -6.56
N VAL A 163 -3.43 21.25 -6.10
CA VAL A 163 -4.79 21.75 -6.01
C VAL A 163 -4.64 22.91 -5.06
N LEU A 164 -4.74 24.10 -5.65
CA LEU A 164 -4.51 25.38 -5.03
C LEU A 164 -5.06 25.35 -3.61
N THR A 165 -4.14 25.47 -2.65
CA THR A 165 -4.34 25.48 -1.21
C THR A 165 -5.62 26.23 -0.83
N THR A 166 -6.70 25.50 -0.54
CA THR A 166 -7.86 25.99 0.21
C THR A 166 -8.30 25.01 1.29
N PHE A 167 -7.41 24.12 1.74
CA PHE A 167 -7.68 23.23 2.87
C PHE A 167 -6.54 23.24 3.90
N ALA A 168 -6.15 24.44 4.31
CA ALA A 168 -5.36 24.65 5.51
C ALA A 168 -5.93 25.80 6.35
N THR A 169 -6.98 25.51 7.11
CA THR A 169 -7.08 26.00 8.49
C THR A 169 -8.04 25.10 9.27
N LYS A 170 -7.45 24.22 10.07
CA LYS A 170 -8.11 23.49 11.16
C LYS A 170 -8.52 24.40 12.34
N HIS A 171 -8.58 25.72 12.16
CA HIS A 171 -8.97 26.68 13.19
C HIS A 171 -9.51 27.97 12.55
N LEU A 172 -10.82 27.98 12.23
CA LEU A 172 -11.77 28.92 12.82
C LEU A 172 -13.18 28.52 12.40
N VAL A 173 -14.02 28.37 13.41
CA VAL A 173 -15.47 28.16 13.32
C VAL A 173 -16.07 29.26 12.44
N THR A 174 -16.54 28.92 11.25
CA THR A 174 -17.69 29.54 10.60
C THR A 174 -18.32 28.47 9.72
N GLN A 175 -19.55 28.11 10.08
CA GLN A 175 -20.32 27.03 9.49
C GLN A 175 -20.61 27.33 8.01
N ILE A 176 -19.92 26.62 7.12
CA ILE A 176 -20.43 26.37 5.76
C ILE A 176 -21.03 24.96 5.83
N PRO A 177 -22.30 24.73 5.45
CA PRO A 177 -22.92 23.42 5.60
C PRO A 177 -22.14 22.40 4.78
N LEU A 178 -21.64 21.36 5.45
CA LEU A 178 -21.13 20.14 4.81
C LEU A 178 -22.25 19.55 3.96
N THR A 179 -22.25 19.84 2.66
CA THR A 179 -23.02 19.09 1.68
C THR A 179 -22.18 18.94 0.40
N SER A 180 -21.05 18.27 0.53
CA SER A 180 -20.50 17.48 -0.58
C SER A 180 -20.83 16.00 -0.34
N THR A 181 -22.08 15.72 0.03
CA THR A 181 -22.78 14.55 -0.51
C THR A 181 -22.78 14.75 -2.03
N PRO A 182 -22.41 13.76 -2.87
CA PRO A 182 -22.66 13.88 -4.31
C PRO A 182 -24.13 14.18 -4.41
N LYS A 183 -24.51 15.38 -4.90
CA LYS A 183 -25.85 15.97 -4.81
C LYS A 183 -26.89 14.86 -4.85
N GLN A 184 -27.26 14.33 -3.69
CA GLN A 184 -28.31 13.34 -3.57
C GLN A 184 -29.52 14.24 -3.65
N THR A 185 -29.84 14.69 -4.86
CA THR A 185 -31.22 14.92 -5.21
C THR A 185 -31.90 13.66 -4.71
N ALA A 186 -32.69 13.79 -3.64
CA ALA A 186 -33.45 12.69 -3.11
C ALA A 186 -34.27 12.16 -4.28
N PHE A 187 -33.78 11.09 -4.89
CA PHE A 187 -34.42 10.49 -6.04
C PHE A 187 -35.72 9.92 -5.49
N ARG A 188 -36.82 10.22 -6.16
CA ARG A 188 -38.13 9.71 -5.78
C ARG A 188 -38.74 9.10 -7.01
N CYS A 189 -39.47 8.01 -6.79
CA CYS A 189 -40.22 7.40 -7.85
C CYS A 189 -41.30 8.39 -8.30
N ASP A 190 -41.14 8.93 -9.49
CA ASP A 190 -42.02 9.91 -10.13
C ASP A 190 -42.69 9.34 -11.39
N GLY A 191 -42.58 8.03 -11.59
CA GLY A 191 -43.17 7.31 -12.72
C GLY A 191 -42.30 7.24 -13.97
N ARG A 192 -41.07 7.77 -13.94
CA ARG A 192 -40.10 7.55 -15.03
C ARG A 192 -39.62 6.10 -15.08
N THR A 193 -39.49 5.57 -16.29
CA THR A 193 -39.21 4.14 -16.52
C THR A 193 -38.16 3.89 -17.60
N HIS A 194 -37.67 4.92 -18.29
CA HIS A 194 -36.70 4.79 -19.39
C HIS A 194 -35.49 5.71 -19.22
N CYS A 195 -34.37 5.32 -19.85
CA CYS A 195 -33.06 5.95 -19.73
C CYS A 195 -33.00 7.39 -20.25
N SER A 196 -33.74 7.69 -21.31
CA SER A 196 -33.87 9.05 -21.87
C SER A 196 -34.41 10.06 -20.87
N GLN A 197 -35.12 9.60 -19.83
CA GLN A 197 -35.75 10.42 -18.80
C GLN A 197 -34.84 10.66 -17.58
N MET A 198 -33.67 10.01 -17.54
CA MET A 198 -32.70 10.14 -16.45
C MET A 198 -31.69 11.24 -16.76
N ASN A 199 -31.35 12.02 -15.74
CA ASN A 199 -30.36 13.09 -15.81
C ASN A 199 -28.96 12.58 -15.47
N SER A 200 -28.87 11.41 -14.84
CA SER A 200 -27.59 10.76 -14.51
C SER A 200 -27.72 9.25 -14.43
N ARG A 201 -26.62 8.54 -14.64
CA ARG A 201 -26.55 7.08 -14.44
C ARG A 201 -26.79 6.69 -12.98
N ALA A 202 -26.37 7.52 -12.02
CA ALA A 202 -26.64 7.31 -10.59
C ALA A 202 -28.15 7.35 -10.26
N GLU A 203 -28.91 8.23 -10.92
CA GLU A 203 -30.37 8.27 -10.83
C GLU A 203 -31.01 7.01 -11.41
N ALA A 204 -30.53 6.54 -12.57
CA ALA A 204 -31.03 5.31 -13.18
C ALA A 204 -30.80 4.08 -12.28
N VAL A 205 -29.63 4.01 -11.62
CA VAL A 205 -29.30 2.96 -10.63
C VAL A 205 -30.24 3.03 -9.43
N TYR A 206 -30.57 4.24 -8.96
CA TYR A 206 -31.55 4.38 -7.88
C TYR A 206 -32.92 3.83 -8.29
N PHE A 207 -33.40 4.19 -9.48
CA PHE A 207 -34.73 3.81 -9.94
C PHE A 207 -34.90 2.29 -10.10
N ILE A 208 -33.92 1.57 -10.65
CA ILE A 208 -34.00 0.09 -10.74
C ILE A 208 -34.12 -0.54 -9.35
N ASN A 209 -33.39 -0.02 -8.38
CA ASN A 209 -33.34 -0.61 -7.04
C ASN A 209 -34.53 -0.21 -6.14
N HIS A 210 -35.17 0.94 -6.38
CA HIS A 210 -36.14 1.53 -5.45
C HIS A 210 -37.52 1.80 -6.07
N CYS A 211 -37.66 1.78 -7.39
CA CYS A 211 -38.91 2.13 -8.08
C CYS A 211 -39.51 0.96 -8.86
N PRO A 212 -40.83 0.73 -8.75
CA PRO A 212 -41.50 -0.34 -9.49
C PRO A 212 -41.60 -0.03 -10.99
N ASN A 213 -41.70 -1.09 -11.81
CA ASN A 213 -41.98 -1.02 -13.26
C ASN A 213 -40.92 -0.31 -14.12
N THR A 214 -39.65 -0.31 -13.71
CA THR A 214 -38.56 0.26 -14.50
C THR A 214 -38.22 -0.61 -15.71
N LYS A 215 -37.91 0.01 -16.85
CA LYS A 215 -37.56 -0.64 -18.13
C LYS A 215 -36.24 -0.09 -18.66
N MET A 216 -35.26 -0.05 -17.76
CA MET A 216 -33.95 0.56 -17.97
C MET A 216 -32.83 -0.47 -18.08
N ASP A 217 -33.04 -1.66 -17.54
CA ASP A 217 -32.12 -2.78 -17.56
C ASP A 217 -32.73 -3.87 -18.46
N GLY A 218 -32.16 -4.00 -19.66
CA GLY A 218 -32.70 -4.88 -20.70
C GLY A 218 -32.32 -6.34 -20.51
N ASP A 219 -31.15 -6.59 -19.89
CA ASP A 219 -30.58 -7.91 -19.64
C ASP A 219 -30.66 -8.33 -18.16
N ASN A 220 -31.18 -7.45 -17.30
CA ASN A 220 -31.37 -7.64 -15.85
C ASN A 220 -30.05 -7.94 -15.11
N ASN A 221 -28.96 -7.32 -15.53
CA ASN A 221 -27.64 -7.51 -14.94
C ASN A 221 -27.36 -6.53 -13.77
N GLY A 222 -28.30 -5.63 -13.45
CA GLY A 222 -28.19 -4.60 -12.43
C GLY A 222 -27.55 -3.29 -12.90
N ILE A 223 -27.23 -3.18 -14.19
CA ILE A 223 -26.61 -2.01 -14.80
C ILE A 223 -27.64 -1.33 -15.71
N PRO A 224 -28.27 -0.23 -15.26
CA PRO A 224 -29.19 0.49 -16.12
C PRO A 224 -28.49 1.01 -17.36
N CYS A 225 -29.23 0.89 -18.45
CA CYS A 225 -29.19 1.79 -19.57
C CYS A 225 -27.90 1.75 -20.40
N GLU A 226 -27.16 0.64 -20.39
CA GLU A 226 -25.84 0.45 -21.03
C GLU A 226 -25.65 0.97 -22.47
N ASN A 227 -26.73 1.21 -23.23
CA ASN A 227 -26.72 1.69 -24.62
C ASN A 227 -26.90 3.21 -24.80
N ASP A 228 -26.95 4.03 -23.74
CA ASP A 228 -27.08 5.50 -23.88
C ASP A 228 -25.69 6.17 -23.88
N SER A 229 -25.37 6.87 -24.96
CA SER A 229 -24.05 7.48 -25.14
C SER A 229 -23.76 8.69 -24.24
N ARG A 230 -24.71 9.11 -23.38
CA ARG A 230 -24.52 10.24 -22.46
C ARG A 230 -23.70 9.87 -21.21
N TRP A 231 -23.50 8.57 -20.92
CA TRP A 231 -22.80 8.05 -19.73
C TRP A 231 -22.41 6.56 -19.90
#